data_AF-A0ABD1HKR6-F1
#
_entry.id   AF-A0ABD1HKR6-F1
#
_cell.length_a   1.000
_cell.length_b   1.000
_cell.length_c   1.000
_cell.angle_alpha   90.00
_cell.angle_beta   90.00
_cell.angle_gamma   90.00
#
_symmetry.space_group_name_H-M   'P 1'
#
loop_
_entity.id
_entity.type
_entity.pdbx_description
1 polymer ?
#
loop_
_entity_poly.entity_id
_entity_poly.type
_entity_poly.pdbx_seq_one_letter_code
_entity_poly.pdbx_strand_id
1 'polypeptide(L)'
;MILLNPRIIRYSIESKLSQMVEFLADLGLYKEWMIGKVLVKHLFIMGYNVEKRLRPTCEFLRSLGLTGSQLQSAAINFPEILCWDVDKTLRSNVLYLESRGFRPSQIAAVVGGYPPVLIKSARNSLGPRIKFLEQVMGRQINEVVDYPKFFRHGLKGKLASRKKLLTRKGVECSLTEMLECNHKKFLLKFGM
;
A
#
# COMPACT_ATOMS: atom_id res chain seq x y z
N MET A 1 20.56 10.90 7.93
CA MET A 1 20.18 11.04 6.51
C MET A 1 21.37 10.82 5.57
N ILE A 2 22.50 11.50 5.74
CA ILE A 2 23.68 11.40 4.85
C ILE A 2 24.26 9.97 4.77
N LEU A 3 24.35 9.26 5.90
CA LEU A 3 24.90 7.90 5.95
C LEU A 3 24.04 6.84 5.23
N LEU A 4 22.74 7.09 5.05
CA LEU A 4 21.81 6.14 4.40
C LEU A 4 21.74 6.33 2.88
N ASN A 5 22.14 7.50 2.38
CA ASN A 5 22.23 7.78 0.94
C ASN A 5 23.25 8.90 0.66
N PRO A 6 24.55 8.59 0.55
CA PRO A 6 25.61 9.57 0.33
C PRO A 6 25.43 10.37 -0.98
N ARG A 7 24.67 9.85 -1.94
CA ARG A 7 24.33 10.55 -3.19
C ARG A 7 23.44 11.78 -2.96
N ILE A 8 22.87 11.94 -1.76
CA ILE A 8 22.11 13.15 -1.41
C ILE A 8 22.99 14.41 -1.49
N ILE A 9 24.31 14.26 -1.26
CA ILE A 9 25.31 15.35 -1.33
C ILE A 9 25.55 15.81 -2.77
N ARG A 10 25.26 14.97 -3.77
CA ARG A 10 25.56 15.24 -5.19
C ARG A 10 24.46 16.03 -5.91
N TYR A 11 23.25 16.07 -5.37
CA TYR A 11 22.21 16.92 -5.96
C TYR A 11 22.56 18.38 -5.71
N SER A 12 22.13 19.31 -6.58
CA SER A 12 21.99 20.72 -6.15
C SER A 12 20.94 20.70 -5.04
N ILE A 13 21.42 20.56 -3.79
CA ILE A 13 20.63 20.16 -2.64
C ILE A 13 19.44 21.10 -2.48
N GLU A 14 19.66 22.40 -2.62
CA GLU A 14 18.63 23.40 -2.42
C GLU A 14 17.51 23.31 -3.45
N SER A 15 17.82 23.42 -4.75
CA SER A 15 16.77 23.43 -5.79
C SER A 15 15.95 22.14 -5.80
N LYS A 16 16.59 20.99 -5.60
CA LYS A 16 15.91 19.69 -5.60
C LYS A 16 15.11 19.46 -4.32
N LEU A 17 15.63 19.89 -3.17
CA LEU A 17 14.94 19.81 -1.89
C LEU A 17 13.74 20.75 -1.87
N SER A 18 13.88 22.00 -2.33
CA SER A 18 12.79 22.96 -2.43
C SER A 18 11.65 22.42 -3.30
N GLN A 19 11.95 21.93 -4.51
CA GLN A 19 10.93 21.31 -5.37
C GLN A 19 10.21 20.12 -4.71
N MET A 20 10.94 19.30 -3.93
CA MET A 20 10.32 18.18 -3.21
C MET A 20 9.43 18.68 -2.06
N VAL A 21 9.91 19.66 -1.30
CA VAL A 21 9.18 20.26 -0.18
C VAL A 21 7.90 20.92 -0.68
N GLU A 22 7.99 21.72 -1.74
CA GLU A 22 6.86 22.35 -2.43
C GLU A 22 5.87 21.28 -2.93
N PHE A 23 6.35 20.25 -3.61
CA PHE A 23 5.49 19.14 -4.05
C PHE A 23 4.76 18.45 -2.89
N LEU A 24 5.44 18.17 -1.78
CA LEU A 24 4.81 17.55 -0.62
C LEU A 24 3.81 18.51 0.04
N ALA A 25 4.10 19.81 0.05
CA ALA A 25 3.17 20.85 0.51
C ALA A 25 1.93 20.94 -0.39
N ASP A 26 2.07 20.85 -1.72
CA ASP A 26 0.96 20.79 -2.69
C ASP A 26 0.04 19.58 -2.46
N LEU A 27 0.58 18.48 -1.92
CA LEU A 27 -0.21 17.32 -1.49
C LEU A 27 -0.92 17.54 -0.15
N GLY A 28 -0.69 18.68 0.49
CA GLY A 28 -1.23 19.08 1.78
C GLY A 28 -0.40 18.62 2.98
N LEU A 29 0.89 18.28 2.78
CA LEU A 29 1.82 17.96 3.85
C LEU A 29 2.58 19.21 4.31
N TYR A 30 1.87 20.14 4.95
CA TYR A 30 2.44 21.43 5.36
C TYR A 30 3.34 21.37 6.60
N LYS A 31 3.21 20.32 7.42
CA LYS A 31 3.96 20.21 8.67
C LYS A 31 5.33 19.58 8.42
N GLU A 32 6.39 20.21 8.91
CA GLU A 32 7.77 19.75 8.75
C GLU A 32 7.97 18.28 9.15
N TRP A 33 7.36 17.84 10.25
CA TRP A 33 7.46 16.45 10.70
C TRP A 33 6.85 15.44 9.69
N MET A 34 5.84 15.84 8.92
CA MET A 34 5.24 14.99 7.88
C MET A 34 6.21 14.82 6.71
N ILE A 35 6.79 15.93 6.25
CA ILE A 35 7.82 15.94 5.20
C ILE A 35 9.03 15.12 5.64
N GLY A 36 9.54 15.37 6.84
CA GLY A 36 10.64 14.61 7.43
C GLY A 36 10.33 13.11 7.50
N LYS A 37 9.09 12.74 7.86
CA LYS A 37 8.66 11.34 7.91
C LYS A 37 8.67 10.68 6.52
N VAL A 38 8.24 11.38 5.47
CA VAL A 38 8.33 10.90 4.07
C VAL A 38 9.79 10.63 3.68
N LEU A 39 10.66 11.61 3.90
CA LEU A 39 12.07 11.56 3.52
C LEU A 39 12.85 10.48 4.28
N VAL A 40 12.58 10.31 5.58
CA VAL A 40 13.20 9.26 6.39
C VAL A 40 12.72 7.87 5.96
N LYS A 41 11.41 7.73 5.65
CA LYS A 41 10.83 6.44 5.29
C LYS A 41 11.27 5.95 3.92
N HIS A 42 11.46 6.85 2.96
CA HIS A 42 11.97 6.49 1.64
C HIS A 42 12.87 7.57 1.05
N LEU A 43 14.12 7.59 1.53
CA LEU A 43 15.13 8.59 1.14
C LEU A 43 15.42 8.64 -0.37
N PHE A 44 15.16 7.54 -1.08
CA PHE A 44 15.35 7.45 -2.53
C PHE A 44 14.32 8.25 -3.33
N ILE A 45 13.22 8.72 -2.72
CA ILE A 45 12.23 9.57 -3.40
C ILE A 45 12.86 10.83 -4.02
N MET A 46 13.90 11.37 -3.36
CA MET A 46 14.68 12.52 -3.83
C MET A 46 15.36 12.32 -5.18
N GLY A 47 15.60 11.08 -5.58
CA GLY A 47 16.21 10.76 -6.87
C GLY A 47 15.23 10.87 -8.05
N TYR A 48 13.93 10.96 -7.80
CA TYR A 48 12.91 11.02 -8.85
C TYR A 48 12.58 12.46 -9.25
N ASN A 49 12.26 12.66 -10.52
CA ASN A 49 11.82 13.97 -11.02
C ASN A 49 10.38 14.25 -10.55
N VAL A 50 10.13 15.42 -9.96
CA VAL A 50 8.82 15.78 -9.40
C VAL A 50 7.78 15.81 -10.52
N GLU A 51 8.03 16.60 -11.56
CA GLU A 51 7.07 16.85 -12.64
C GLU A 51 6.90 15.65 -13.60
N LYS A 52 7.93 14.82 -13.77
CA LYS A 52 7.90 13.67 -14.68
C LYS A 52 7.55 12.34 -14.02
N ARG A 53 7.59 12.25 -12.68
CA ARG A 53 7.32 10.99 -11.95
C ARG A 53 6.32 11.17 -10.82
N LEU A 54 6.62 12.04 -9.85
CA LEU A 54 5.86 12.09 -8.60
C LEU A 54 4.48 12.73 -8.81
N ARG A 55 4.41 13.88 -9.51
CA ARG A 55 3.17 14.59 -9.79
C ARG A 55 2.20 13.78 -10.68
N PRO A 56 2.65 13.18 -11.80
CA PRO A 56 1.79 12.29 -12.59
C PRO A 56 1.28 11.08 -11.80
N THR A 57 2.09 10.54 -10.89
CA THR A 57 1.66 9.43 -10.03
C THR A 57 0.57 9.87 -9.04
N CYS A 58 0.73 11.04 -8.41
CA CYS A 58 -0.31 11.61 -7.54
C CYS A 58 -1.61 11.90 -8.28
N GLU A 59 -1.52 12.47 -9.48
CA GLU A 59 -2.68 12.74 -10.34
C GLU A 59 -3.39 11.45 -10.76
N PHE A 60 -2.63 10.41 -11.11
CA PHE A 60 -3.18 9.10 -11.39
C PHE A 60 -3.92 8.53 -10.17
N LEU A 61 -3.30 8.54 -8.98
CA LEU A 61 -3.95 8.08 -7.76
C LEU A 61 -5.24 8.88 -7.46
N ARG A 62 -5.23 10.20 -7.68
CA ARG A 62 -6.44 11.04 -7.57
C ARG A 62 -7.51 10.64 -8.58
N SER A 63 -7.12 10.34 -9.83
CA SER A 63 -8.04 9.90 -10.88
C SER A 63 -8.71 8.55 -10.58
N LEU A 64 -8.09 7.71 -9.74
CA LEU A 64 -8.71 6.49 -9.22
C LEU A 64 -9.77 6.75 -8.15
N GLY A 65 -9.96 7.99 -7.71
CA GLY A 65 -10.92 8.38 -6.68
C GLY A 65 -10.33 8.49 -5.27
N LEU A 66 -9.01 8.57 -5.12
CA LEU A 66 -8.41 8.82 -3.80
C LEU A 66 -8.64 10.27 -3.37
N THR A 67 -9.12 10.43 -2.14
CA THR A 67 -9.27 11.73 -1.47
C THR A 67 -7.91 12.34 -1.13
N GLY A 68 -7.88 13.65 -0.88
CA GLY A 68 -6.67 14.35 -0.44
C GLY A 68 -6.03 13.73 0.82
N SER A 69 -6.85 13.33 1.80
CA SER A 69 -6.37 12.68 3.04
C SER A 69 -5.79 11.28 2.77
N GLN A 70 -6.37 10.52 1.83
CA GLN A 70 -5.82 9.22 1.40
C GLN A 70 -4.49 9.40 0.66
N LEU A 71 -4.35 10.42 -0.20
CA LEU A 71 -3.09 10.74 -0.87
C LEU A 71 -2.00 11.15 0.13
N GLN A 72 -2.33 11.99 1.11
CA GLN A 72 -1.41 12.34 2.20
C GLN A 72 -0.97 11.11 3.00
N SER A 73 -1.94 10.27 3.38
CA SER A 73 -1.65 9.02 4.09
C SER A 73 -0.77 8.08 3.24
N ALA A 74 -1.02 7.99 1.93
CA ALA A 74 -0.21 7.21 1.00
C ALA A 74 1.22 7.75 0.91
N ALA A 75 1.40 9.06 0.75
CA ALA A 75 2.71 9.70 0.71
C ALA A 75 3.49 9.49 2.02
N ILE A 76 2.85 9.66 3.18
CA ILE A 76 3.50 9.49 4.49
C ILE A 76 3.83 8.03 4.78
N ASN A 77 2.88 7.12 4.50
CA ASN A 77 2.97 5.74 4.97
C ASN A 77 3.52 4.77 3.93
N PHE A 78 3.49 5.12 2.65
CA PHE A 78 3.95 4.31 1.53
C PHE A 78 4.57 5.19 0.45
N PRO A 79 5.53 6.08 0.78
CA PRO A 79 6.11 7.04 -0.18
C PRO A 79 6.65 6.39 -1.45
N GLU A 80 7.07 5.12 -1.37
CA GLU A 80 7.51 4.34 -2.52
C GLU A 80 6.45 4.25 -3.63
N ILE A 81 5.15 4.39 -3.34
CA ILE A 81 4.08 4.36 -4.35
C ILE A 81 4.24 5.45 -5.41
N LEU A 82 4.77 6.62 -5.02
CA LEU A 82 4.94 7.79 -5.89
C LEU A 82 6.10 7.62 -6.88
N CYS A 83 6.96 6.65 -6.65
CA CYS A 83 8.19 6.44 -7.40
C CYS A 83 8.00 5.57 -8.66
N TRP A 84 6.79 5.06 -8.92
CA TRP A 84 6.58 4.03 -9.93
C TRP A 84 6.07 4.51 -11.29
N ASP A 85 6.27 3.61 -12.24
CA ASP A 85 5.63 3.49 -13.54
C ASP A 85 4.11 3.76 -13.59
N VAL A 86 3.55 4.92 -13.94
CA VAL A 86 2.06 5.02 -13.98
C VAL A 86 1.49 4.02 -14.97
N ASP A 87 1.95 4.05 -16.21
CA ASP A 87 1.39 3.21 -17.28
C ASP A 87 1.92 1.78 -17.22
N LYS A 88 3.22 1.61 -16.90
CA LYS A 88 3.84 0.29 -16.85
C LYS A 88 3.47 -0.52 -15.61
N THR A 89 3.31 0.12 -14.46
CA THR A 89 3.14 -0.57 -13.18
C THR A 89 1.76 -0.35 -12.58
N LEU A 90 1.40 0.90 -12.31
CA LEU A 90 0.20 1.19 -11.52
C LEU A 90 -1.08 0.84 -12.31
N ARG A 91 -1.16 1.30 -13.56
CA ARG A 91 -2.28 1.00 -14.46
C ARG A 91 -2.41 -0.49 -14.74
N SER A 92 -1.29 -1.19 -14.97
CA SER A 92 -1.28 -2.64 -15.13
C SER A 92 -1.88 -3.37 -13.93
N ASN A 93 -1.57 -2.93 -12.70
CA ASN A 93 -2.16 -3.51 -11.50
C ASN A 93 -3.63 -3.09 -11.27
N VAL A 94 -4.05 -1.91 -11.71
CA VAL A 94 -5.48 -1.54 -11.74
C VAL A 94 -6.25 -2.48 -12.66
N LEU A 95 -5.78 -2.67 -13.90
CA LEU A 95 -6.40 -3.59 -14.88
C LEU A 95 -6.45 -5.02 -14.34
N TYR A 96 -5.40 -5.45 -13.63
CA TYR A 96 -5.41 -6.74 -12.96
C TYR A 96 -6.49 -6.84 -11.88
N LEU A 97 -6.69 -5.80 -11.06
CA LEU A 97 -7.77 -5.79 -10.07
C LEU A 97 -9.15 -5.79 -10.75
N GLU A 98 -9.34 -5.03 -11.82
CA GLU A 98 -10.57 -5.05 -12.62
C GLU A 98 -10.85 -6.45 -13.18
N SER A 99 -9.82 -7.14 -13.71
CA SER A 99 -9.94 -8.52 -14.21
C SER A 99 -10.23 -9.55 -13.10
N ARG A 100 -10.11 -9.16 -11.82
CA ARG A 100 -10.52 -9.96 -10.66
C ARG A 100 -11.91 -9.60 -10.14
N GLY A 101 -12.63 -8.71 -10.83
CA GLY A 101 -14.02 -8.34 -10.53
C GLY A 101 -14.19 -7.13 -9.62
N PHE A 102 -13.12 -6.36 -9.35
CA PHE A 102 -13.27 -5.11 -8.59
C PHE A 102 -13.88 -4.01 -9.45
N ARG A 103 -14.89 -3.33 -8.92
CA ARG A 103 -15.42 -2.09 -9.50
C ARG A 103 -14.47 -0.91 -9.22
N PRO A 104 -14.49 0.17 -10.03
CA PRO A 104 -13.65 1.33 -9.80
C PRO A 104 -13.69 1.90 -8.38
N SER A 105 -14.88 2.01 -7.78
CA SER A 105 -15.04 2.48 -6.40
C SER A 105 -14.40 1.54 -5.35
N GLN A 106 -14.41 0.24 -5.61
CA GLN A 106 -13.76 -0.74 -4.74
C GLN A 106 -12.25 -0.70 -4.90
N ILE A 107 -11.74 -0.46 -6.11
CA ILE A 107 -10.31 -0.23 -6.34
C ILE A 107 -9.86 1.03 -5.58
N ALA A 108 -10.61 2.12 -5.66
CA ALA A 108 -10.35 3.34 -4.89
C ALA A 108 -10.24 3.06 -3.39
N ALA A 109 -11.18 2.29 -2.83
CA ALA A 109 -11.18 1.91 -1.42
C ALA A 109 -9.97 1.02 -1.04
N VAL A 110 -9.65 0.01 -1.87
CA VAL A 110 -8.51 -0.89 -1.62
C VAL A 110 -7.19 -0.12 -1.71
N VAL A 111 -7.01 0.71 -2.73
CA VAL A 111 -5.81 1.53 -2.92
C VAL A 111 -5.69 2.57 -1.81
N GLY A 112 -6.78 3.23 -1.41
CA GLY A 112 -6.79 4.18 -0.31
C GLY A 112 -6.43 3.55 1.05
N GLY A 113 -6.82 2.30 1.29
CA GLY A 113 -6.50 1.57 2.51
C GLY A 113 -5.13 0.87 2.51
N TYR A 114 -4.63 0.49 1.33
CA TYR A 114 -3.32 -0.13 1.16
C TYR A 114 -2.71 0.14 -0.24
N PRO A 115 -2.12 1.34 -0.45
CA PRO A 115 -1.55 1.74 -1.74
C PRO A 115 -0.54 0.77 -2.35
N PRO A 116 0.30 0.03 -1.57
CA PRO A 116 1.24 -0.92 -2.13
C PRO A 116 0.62 -2.03 -2.98
N VAL A 117 -0.71 -2.22 -2.93
CA VAL A 117 -1.41 -3.12 -3.85
C VAL A 117 -1.05 -2.85 -5.32
N LEU A 118 -0.81 -1.58 -5.72
CA LEU A 118 -0.52 -1.20 -7.11
C LEU A 118 0.94 -1.40 -7.52
N ILE A 119 1.85 -1.76 -6.62
CA ILE A 119 3.28 -1.95 -6.92
C ILE A 119 3.75 -3.36 -6.60
N LYS A 120 2.83 -4.24 -6.22
CA LYS A 120 3.09 -5.66 -6.00
C LYS A 120 3.03 -6.42 -7.32
N SER A 121 3.77 -7.52 -7.39
CA SER A 121 3.64 -8.46 -8.50
C SER A 121 2.23 -9.09 -8.50
N ALA A 122 1.49 -8.92 -9.59
CA ALA A 122 0.22 -9.59 -9.81
C ALA A 122 0.37 -11.12 -9.73
N ARG A 123 1.33 -11.68 -10.47
CA ARG A 123 1.58 -13.14 -10.55
C ARG A 123 2.08 -13.74 -9.24
N ASN A 124 3.05 -13.11 -8.59
CA ASN A 124 3.78 -13.72 -7.47
C ASN A 124 3.30 -13.22 -6.10
N SER A 125 2.42 -12.21 -6.05
CA SER A 125 2.00 -11.60 -4.79
C SER A 125 0.48 -11.48 -4.65
N LEU A 126 -0.19 -10.77 -5.56
CA LEU A 126 -1.62 -10.54 -5.46
C LEU A 126 -2.42 -11.81 -5.76
N GLY A 127 -2.16 -12.44 -6.91
CA GLY A 127 -2.85 -13.65 -7.37
C GLY A 127 -2.83 -14.80 -6.37
N PRO A 128 -1.67 -15.18 -5.79
CA PRO A 128 -1.63 -16.23 -4.78
C PRO A 128 -2.47 -15.92 -3.53
N ARG A 129 -2.58 -14.64 -3.13
CA ARG A 129 -3.41 -14.24 -1.98
C ARG A 129 -4.89 -14.23 -2.32
N ILE A 130 -5.26 -13.77 -3.52
CA ILE A 130 -6.64 -13.81 -4.02
C ILE A 130 -7.12 -15.26 -4.12
N LYS A 131 -6.33 -16.13 -4.76
CA LYS A 131 -6.63 -17.57 -4.84
C LYS A 131 -6.76 -18.20 -3.44
N PHE A 132 -5.91 -17.83 -2.50
CA PHE A 132 -6.01 -18.32 -1.13
C PHE A 132 -7.30 -17.87 -0.44
N LEU A 133 -7.69 -16.61 -0.61
CA LEU A 133 -8.94 -16.07 -0.06
C LEU A 133 -10.15 -16.85 -0.61
N GLU A 134 -10.24 -16.99 -1.92
CA GLU A 134 -11.38 -17.62 -2.58
C GLU A 134 -11.41 -19.14 -2.37
N GLN A 135 -10.31 -19.82 -2.68
CA GLN A 135 -10.27 -21.29 -2.79
C GLN A 135 -9.96 -21.98 -1.46
N VAL A 136 -9.20 -21.34 -0.56
CA VAL A 136 -8.82 -21.96 0.73
C VAL A 136 -9.63 -21.40 1.88
N MET A 137 -9.91 -20.09 1.88
CA MET A 137 -10.73 -19.49 2.93
C MET A 137 -12.22 -19.55 2.63
N GLY A 138 -12.63 -19.82 1.37
CA GLY A 138 -14.03 -19.88 0.95
C GLY A 138 -14.70 -18.51 0.97
N ARG A 139 -13.93 -17.44 0.74
CA ARG A 139 -14.35 -16.05 0.95
C ARG A 139 -14.53 -15.29 -0.34
N GLN A 140 -15.37 -14.26 -0.29
CA GLN A 140 -15.56 -13.40 -1.44
C GLN A 140 -14.44 -12.37 -1.52
N ILE A 141 -14.03 -12.04 -2.76
CA ILE A 141 -12.95 -11.08 -3.00
C ILE A 141 -13.30 -9.66 -2.52
N ASN A 142 -14.58 -9.30 -2.49
CA ASN A 142 -15.05 -8.01 -2.00
C ASN A 142 -14.75 -7.76 -0.51
N GLU A 143 -14.53 -8.79 0.32
CA GLU A 143 -14.16 -8.63 1.74
C GLU A 143 -12.84 -7.85 1.90
N VAL A 144 -11.97 -7.82 0.89
CA VAL A 144 -10.74 -7.03 0.97
C VAL A 144 -10.98 -5.52 0.79
N VAL A 145 -12.19 -5.11 0.39
CA VAL A 145 -12.59 -3.68 0.39
C VAL A 145 -12.68 -3.17 1.83
N ASP A 146 -13.24 -3.97 2.73
CA ASP A 146 -13.34 -3.66 4.15
C ASP A 146 -12.00 -3.86 4.89
N TYR A 147 -11.15 -4.76 4.36
CA TYR A 147 -9.81 -4.99 4.89
C TYR A 147 -8.70 -4.97 3.82
N PRO A 148 -8.35 -3.79 3.23
CA PRO A 148 -7.36 -3.70 2.15
C PRO A 148 -5.96 -4.17 2.53
N LYS A 149 -5.65 -4.07 3.83
CA LYS A 149 -4.41 -4.57 4.43
C LYS A 149 -4.25 -6.09 4.30
N PHE A 150 -5.25 -6.84 3.82
CA PHE A 150 -5.14 -8.26 3.48
C PHE A 150 -3.86 -8.57 2.68
N PHE A 151 -3.58 -7.76 1.64
CA PHE A 151 -2.44 -7.95 0.74
C PHE A 151 -1.06 -7.74 1.39
N ARG A 152 -1.01 -7.15 2.61
CA ARG A 152 0.24 -6.99 3.35
C ARG A 152 0.72 -8.30 3.98
N HIS A 153 -0.20 -9.22 4.28
CA HIS A 153 0.11 -10.38 5.11
C HIS A 153 0.81 -11.47 4.29
N GLY A 154 1.77 -12.16 4.89
CA GLY A 154 2.47 -13.28 4.25
C GLY A 154 1.54 -14.48 4.07
N LEU A 155 1.56 -15.07 2.86
CA LEU A 155 0.71 -16.22 2.51
C LEU A 155 1.00 -17.44 3.38
N LYS A 156 2.26 -17.93 3.37
CA LYS A 156 2.69 -19.08 4.18
C LYS A 156 2.77 -18.76 5.68
N GLY A 157 3.02 -17.50 6.02
CA GLY A 157 3.11 -17.03 7.39
C GLY A 157 1.72 -16.85 8.00
N LYS A 158 1.30 -15.59 8.14
CA LYS A 158 0.08 -15.25 8.89
C LYS A 158 -1.19 -15.84 8.28
N LEU A 159 -1.38 -15.80 6.95
CA LEU A 159 -2.65 -16.24 6.33
C LEU A 159 -2.87 -17.75 6.52
N ALA A 160 -1.95 -18.58 6.04
CA ALA A 160 -2.06 -20.04 6.12
C ALA A 160 -2.06 -20.55 7.57
N SER A 161 -1.19 -20.01 8.43
CA SER A 161 -1.13 -20.40 9.84
C SER A 161 -2.44 -20.14 10.56
N ARG A 162 -2.99 -18.93 10.45
CA ARG A 162 -4.23 -18.56 11.14
C ARG A 162 -5.44 -19.30 10.57
N LYS A 163 -5.54 -19.49 9.25
CA LYS A 163 -6.64 -20.26 8.65
C LYS A 163 -6.62 -21.71 9.16
N LYS A 164 -5.44 -22.35 9.21
CA LYS A 164 -5.29 -23.71 9.74
C LYS A 164 -5.74 -23.84 11.19
N LEU A 165 -5.37 -22.88 12.04
CA LEU A 165 -5.78 -22.87 13.45
C LEU A 165 -7.29 -22.67 13.61
N LEU A 166 -7.88 -21.73 12.89
CA LEU A 166 -9.33 -21.47 12.93
C LEU A 166 -10.14 -22.67 12.43
N THR A 167 -9.71 -23.31 11.33
CA THR A 167 -10.35 -24.53 10.84
C THR A 167 -10.31 -25.67 11.87
N ARG A 168 -9.18 -25.86 12.56
CA ARG A 168 -9.08 -26.90 13.62
C ARG A 168 -10.02 -26.64 14.80
N LYS A 169 -10.32 -25.38 15.08
CA LYS A 169 -11.22 -24.97 16.17
C LYS A 169 -12.68 -24.83 15.72
N GLY A 170 -12.97 -24.96 14.42
CA GLY A 170 -14.32 -24.74 13.88
C GLY A 170 -14.81 -23.30 14.05
N VAL A 171 -13.91 -22.31 14.11
CA VAL A 171 -14.27 -20.91 14.34
C VAL A 171 -14.25 -20.12 13.04
N GLU A 172 -15.34 -19.39 12.80
CA GLU A 172 -15.42 -18.36 11.77
C GLU A 172 -15.24 -16.97 12.36
N CYS A 173 -14.65 -16.05 11.59
CA CYS A 173 -14.44 -14.66 11.97
C CYS A 173 -14.22 -13.78 10.73
N SER A 174 -14.23 -12.47 10.87
CA SER A 174 -13.89 -11.56 9.77
C SER A 174 -12.39 -11.52 9.46
N LEU A 175 -12.01 -11.03 8.27
CA LEU A 175 -10.60 -10.81 7.92
C LEU A 175 -9.90 -9.87 8.91
N THR A 176 -10.60 -8.83 9.37
CA THR A 176 -10.10 -7.85 10.35
C THR A 176 -9.74 -8.53 11.66
N GLU A 177 -10.67 -9.29 12.24
CA GLU A 177 -10.45 -10.03 13.49
C GLU A 177 -9.32 -11.05 13.36
N MET A 178 -9.32 -11.75 12.22
CA MET A 178 -8.31 -12.75 11.92
C MET A 178 -6.91 -12.15 11.79
N LEU A 179 -6.73 -10.95 11.21
CA LEU A 179 -5.43 -10.52 10.68
C LEU A 179 -4.85 -9.25 11.29
N GLU A 180 -5.68 -8.36 11.83
CA GLU A 180 -5.25 -7.07 12.38
C GLU A 180 -4.41 -7.21 13.65
N CYS A 181 -4.80 -8.15 14.52
CA CYS A 181 -4.12 -8.37 15.79
C CYS A 181 -2.76 -9.07 15.62
N ASN A 182 -1.85 -8.87 16.59
CA ASN A 182 -0.60 -9.63 16.69
C ASN A 182 -0.87 -11.10 17.09
N HIS A 183 0.16 -11.96 17.10
CA HIS A 183 -0.04 -13.39 17.35
C HIS A 183 -0.57 -13.69 18.76
N LYS A 184 -0.04 -13.05 19.80
CA LYS A 184 -0.52 -13.22 21.18
C LYS A 184 -2.00 -12.86 21.32
N LYS A 185 -2.41 -11.70 20.80
CA LYS A 185 -3.81 -11.25 20.82
C LYS A 185 -4.72 -12.18 20.00
N PHE A 186 -4.23 -12.70 18.87
CA PHE A 186 -4.96 -13.68 18.07
C PHE A 186 -5.25 -14.96 18.86
N LEU A 187 -4.22 -15.54 19.49
CA LEU A 187 -4.35 -16.78 20.27
C LEU A 187 -5.33 -16.60 21.44
N LEU A 188 -5.18 -15.52 22.20
CA LEU A 188 -6.10 -15.17 23.30
C LEU A 188 -7.54 -15.01 22.82
N LYS A 189 -7.75 -14.30 21.70
CA LYS A 189 -9.10 -14.04 21.17
C LYS A 189 -9.84 -15.33 20.78
N PHE A 190 -9.11 -16.35 20.34
CA PHE A 190 -9.72 -17.60 19.84
C PHE A 190 -9.45 -18.83 20.72
N GLY A 191 -8.99 -18.63 21.96
CA GLY A 191 -8.76 -19.72 22.92
C GLY A 191 -7.76 -20.76 22.42
N MET A 192 -6.61 -20.30 21.92
CA MET A 192 -5.53 -21.10 21.34
C MET A 192 -4.22 -20.97 22.10
#